data_AF-A0A8T2K841-F1
#
_entry.id   AF-A0A8T2K841-F1
#
_cell.length_a   1.000
_cell.length_b   1.000
_cell.length_c   1.000
_cell.angle_alpha   90.00
_cell.angle_beta   90.00
_cell.angle_gamma   90.00
#
_symmetry.space_group_name_H-M   'P 1'
#
loop_
_entity.id
_entity.type
_entity.pdbx_description
1 polymer ?
#
loop_
_entity_poly.entity_id
_entity_poly.type
_entity_poly.pdbx_seq_one_letter_code
_entity_poly.pdbx_strand_id
1 'polypeptide(L)'
;MIHLEEDEINRGLCEVLPCELGSLFSDTYTEESRYEFCGRELCITQHYGANLGVAAPVWDAALFLCGYIEEKKLDFEGKKVIELGAGTGVVGILVSLIGGQVTLTDLPHALPQIQKNVSANISSSHLPDVCALSWGFDQERFPQNYDFIIGADIVYLKETYPLLIQTLQHLCGSHTVILLSSKMRQEHGTVDFFEDILPQYFTAELVKRNEDEDINIYKVTCFQN
;
A
#
# COMPACT_ATOMS: atom_id res chain seq x y z
N MET A 1 -44.62 -32.24 3.86
CA MET A 1 -44.30 -31.86 5.24
C MET A 1 -43.59 -33.03 5.89
N ILE A 2 -42.26 -33.07 5.83
CA ILE A 2 -41.41 -33.57 6.93
C ILE A 2 -40.08 -32.81 6.74
N HIS A 3 -39.84 -31.83 7.61
CA HIS A 3 -38.54 -31.19 7.77
C HIS A 3 -37.59 -32.22 8.37
N LEU A 4 -36.44 -32.46 7.73
CA LEU A 4 -35.30 -33.08 8.38
C LEU A 4 -34.30 -31.95 8.62
N GLU A 5 -34.05 -31.72 9.90
CA GLU A 5 -33.24 -30.65 10.46
C GLU A 5 -31.76 -30.84 10.11
N GLU A 6 -31.06 -29.74 9.85
CA GLU A 6 -29.60 -29.66 9.59
C GLU A 6 -28.73 -30.21 10.74
N ASP A 7 -29.34 -30.61 11.87
CA ASP A 7 -28.67 -31.05 13.09
C ASP A 7 -28.16 -32.50 13.06
N GLU A 8 -28.69 -33.40 12.21
CA GLU A 8 -28.21 -34.79 12.14
C GLU A 8 -26.98 -34.97 11.24
N ILE A 9 -26.76 -34.10 10.26
CA ILE A 9 -25.55 -34.13 9.42
C ILE A 9 -24.33 -33.64 10.22
N ASN A 10 -24.52 -32.66 11.12
CA ASN A 10 -23.44 -32.13 11.96
C ASN A 10 -22.98 -33.10 13.06
N ARG A 11 -23.83 -34.04 13.50
CA ARG A 11 -23.46 -35.02 14.54
C ARG A 11 -22.60 -36.16 14.01
N GLY A 12 -22.71 -36.52 12.73
CA GLY A 12 -21.92 -37.61 12.13
C GLY A 12 -20.49 -37.23 11.72
N LEU A 13 -20.17 -35.94 11.58
CA LEU A 13 -18.84 -35.48 11.16
C LEU A 13 -17.89 -35.20 12.32
N CYS A 14 -18.39 -35.09 13.56
CA CYS A 14 -17.57 -34.88 14.75
C CYS A 14 -16.95 -36.16 15.31
N GLU A 15 -17.41 -37.35 14.92
CA GLU A 15 -16.91 -38.63 15.45
C GLU A 15 -15.81 -39.29 14.60
N VAL A 16 -15.44 -38.70 13.45
CA VAL A 16 -14.46 -39.29 12.50
C VAL A 16 -13.22 -38.43 12.29
N LEU A 17 -13.10 -37.29 12.97
CA LEU A 17 -11.92 -36.43 12.88
C LEU A 17 -11.14 -36.49 14.20
N PRO A 18 -9.86 -36.93 14.18
CA PRO A 18 -9.01 -36.90 15.37
C PRO A 18 -8.97 -35.48 15.94
N CYS A 19 -9.01 -35.37 17.28
CA CYS A 19 -8.84 -34.14 18.08
C CYS A 19 -7.51 -33.38 17.85
N GLU A 20 -6.76 -33.70 16.80
CA GLU A 20 -5.54 -33.02 16.37
C GLU A 20 -5.77 -32.00 15.23
N LEU A 21 -7.01 -31.83 14.76
CA LEU A 21 -7.38 -30.77 13.80
C LEU A 21 -7.73 -29.42 14.46
N GLY A 22 -7.47 -29.28 15.77
CA GLY A 22 -7.46 -27.99 16.47
C GLY A 22 -6.08 -27.31 16.45
N SER A 23 -5.09 -27.90 15.76
CA SER A 23 -3.70 -27.44 15.72
C SER A 23 -3.32 -26.63 14.46
N LEU A 24 -4.26 -26.34 13.55
CA LEU A 24 -4.00 -25.46 12.41
C LEU A 24 -4.38 -24.00 12.74
N PHE A 25 -3.97 -23.52 13.91
CA PHE A 25 -3.72 -22.09 14.07
C PHE A 25 -2.58 -21.79 13.09
N SER A 26 -2.88 -21.17 11.96
CA SER A 26 -1.87 -20.41 11.21
C SER A 26 -1.26 -19.45 12.21
N ASP A 27 -0.07 -19.74 12.73
CA ASP A 27 0.59 -18.95 13.77
C ASP A 27 0.63 -17.49 13.32
N THR A 28 -0.29 -16.68 13.83
CA THR A 28 -0.28 -15.24 13.62
C THR A 28 0.76 -14.67 14.56
N TYR A 29 1.78 -14.02 14.00
CA TYR A 29 2.82 -13.38 14.79
C TYR A 29 3.03 -11.95 14.32
N THR A 30 3.60 -11.15 15.21
CA THR A 30 3.91 -9.75 14.92
C THR A 30 5.40 -9.52 15.03
N GLU A 31 5.96 -8.80 14.06
CA GLU A 31 7.32 -8.27 14.16
C GLU A 31 7.26 -6.75 14.23
N GLU A 32 8.07 -6.16 15.10
CA GLU A 32 8.26 -4.72 15.15
C GLU A 32 9.60 -4.39 14.49
N SER A 33 9.59 -3.46 13.55
CA SER A 33 10.80 -2.94 12.92
C SER A 33 10.88 -1.43 13.11
N ARG A 34 12.11 -0.95 13.32
CA ARG A 34 12.40 0.46 13.54
C ARG A 34 13.20 1.01 12.37
N TYR A 35 12.78 2.15 11.87
CA TYR A 35 13.44 2.87 10.79
C TYR A 35 13.66 4.32 11.20
N GLU A 36 14.62 5.00 10.57
CA GLU A 36 14.85 6.43 10.78
C GLU A 36 14.99 7.11 9.42
N PHE A 37 14.14 8.11 9.17
CA PHE A 37 14.18 8.94 7.98
C PHE A 37 13.77 10.38 8.33
N CYS A 38 14.38 11.37 7.70
CA CYS A 38 14.10 12.79 7.93
C CYS A 38 14.25 13.21 9.41
N GLY A 39 15.13 12.51 10.17
CA GLY A 39 15.25 12.69 11.62
C GLY A 39 13.96 12.34 12.39
N ARG A 40 13.19 11.38 11.90
CA ARG A 40 12.00 10.81 12.54
C ARG A 40 12.21 9.30 12.70
N GLU A 41 11.96 8.79 13.91
CA GLU A 41 11.89 7.35 14.14
C GLU A 41 10.51 6.84 13.74
N LEU A 42 10.47 5.72 13.02
CA LEU A 42 9.24 5.01 12.65
C LEU A 42 9.27 3.61 13.28
N CYS A 43 8.27 3.32 14.08
CA CYS A 43 8.05 2.03 14.71
C CYS A 43 6.89 1.31 13.99
N ILE A 44 7.22 0.34 13.14
CA ILE A 44 6.26 -0.33 12.26
C ILE A 44 6.03 -1.76 12.75
N THR A 45 4.78 -2.07 13.12
CA THR A 45 4.36 -3.45 13.38
C THR A 45 3.89 -4.12 12.08
N GLN A 46 4.43 -5.30 11.81
CA GLN A 46 4.09 -6.17 10.69
C GLN A 46 3.33 -7.39 11.23
N HIS A 47 2.08 -7.56 10.81
CA HIS A 47 1.19 -8.63 11.29
C HIS A 47 1.17 -9.79 10.29
N TYR A 48 1.98 -10.82 10.54
CA TYR A 48 2.02 -12.02 9.72
C TYR A 48 0.89 -12.97 10.10
N GLY A 49 0.16 -13.44 9.10
CA GLY A 49 -0.96 -14.36 9.24
C GLY A 49 -1.70 -14.55 7.92
N ALA A 50 -2.60 -15.53 7.88
CA ALA A 50 -3.32 -15.90 6.65
C ALA A 50 -4.12 -14.77 5.99
N ASN A 51 -4.49 -13.72 6.73
CA ASN A 51 -5.43 -12.69 6.26
C ASN A 51 -4.75 -11.46 5.62
N LEU A 52 -3.51 -11.12 5.99
CA LEU A 52 -2.84 -9.92 5.45
C LEU A 52 -2.02 -10.23 4.21
N GLY A 53 -1.44 -11.43 4.11
CA GLY A 53 -0.61 -11.82 2.97
C GLY A 53 0.47 -10.79 2.66
N VAL A 54 0.50 -10.30 1.41
CA VAL A 54 1.48 -9.32 0.92
C VAL A 54 1.36 -7.92 1.53
N ALA A 55 0.28 -7.62 2.24
CA ALA A 55 0.12 -6.34 2.95
C ALA A 55 0.81 -6.33 4.33
N ALA A 56 1.23 -7.49 4.85
CA ALA A 56 1.87 -7.60 6.17
C ALA A 56 3.29 -6.99 6.25
N PRO A 57 4.23 -7.31 5.33
CA PRO A 57 5.61 -6.86 5.46
C PRO A 57 5.80 -5.42 5.00
N VAL A 58 6.86 -4.79 5.49
CA VAL A 58 7.47 -3.62 4.87
C VAL A 58 8.32 -4.09 3.68
N TRP A 59 7.94 -3.67 2.47
CA TRP A 59 8.70 -4.00 1.27
C TRP A 59 9.88 -3.06 1.05
N ASP A 60 10.99 -3.56 0.52
CA ASP A 60 12.22 -2.78 0.27
C ASP A 60 11.96 -1.52 -0.57
N ALA A 61 11.04 -1.59 -1.54
CA ALA A 61 10.68 -0.43 -2.37
C ALA A 61 10.05 0.72 -1.56
N ALA A 62 9.38 0.43 -0.44
CA ALA A 62 8.86 1.44 0.46
C ALA A 62 10.00 2.14 1.22
N LEU A 63 10.97 1.38 1.73
CA LEU A 63 12.15 1.93 2.40
C LEU A 63 13.02 2.74 1.44
N PHE A 64 13.18 2.27 0.21
CA PHE A 64 13.90 2.99 -0.83
C PHE A 64 13.23 4.33 -1.17
N LEU A 65 11.90 4.37 -1.19
CA LEU A 65 11.14 5.60 -1.39
C LEU A 65 11.26 6.56 -0.21
N CYS A 66 11.22 6.07 1.02
CA CYS A 66 11.49 6.88 2.22
C CYS A 66 12.88 7.52 2.16
N GLY A 67 13.91 6.74 1.82
CA GLY A 67 15.28 7.24 1.66
C GLY A 67 15.42 8.26 0.53
N TYR A 68 14.66 8.11 -0.56
CA TYR A 68 14.61 9.11 -1.64
C TYR A 68 13.94 10.42 -1.21
N ILE A 69 12.84 10.35 -0.46
CA ILE A 69 12.16 11.52 0.11
C ILE A 69 13.13 12.32 0.99
N GLU A 70 13.87 11.64 1.86
CA GLU A 70 14.89 12.25 2.71
C GLU A 70 16.03 12.86 1.89
N GLU A 71 16.65 12.08 0.98
CA GLU A 71 17.78 12.52 0.18
C GLU A 71 17.46 13.76 -0.64
N LYS A 72 16.29 13.79 -1.29
CA LYS A 72 15.84 14.91 -2.13
C LYS A 72 15.21 16.04 -1.34
N LYS A 73 14.98 15.87 -0.03
CA LYS A 73 14.30 16.83 0.84
C LYS A 73 12.98 17.31 0.22
N LEU A 74 12.18 16.34 -0.24
CA LEU A 74 10.90 16.66 -0.86
C LEU A 74 10.00 17.40 0.15
N ASP A 75 9.42 18.51 -0.29
CA ASP A 75 8.59 19.35 0.56
C ASP A 75 7.14 18.86 0.54
N PHE A 76 6.70 18.32 1.67
CA PHE A 76 5.34 17.86 1.89
C PHE A 76 4.57 18.78 2.87
N GLU A 77 5.17 19.86 3.37
CA GLU A 77 4.55 20.71 4.38
C GLU A 77 3.24 21.30 3.85
N GLY A 78 2.11 20.95 4.48
CA GLY A 78 0.77 21.37 4.08
C GLY A 78 0.27 20.80 2.76
N LYS A 79 0.99 19.85 2.13
CA LYS A 79 0.60 19.21 0.87
C LYS A 79 -0.41 18.11 1.10
N LYS A 80 -1.38 18.01 0.19
CA LYS A 80 -2.37 16.94 0.20
C LYS A 80 -1.84 15.71 -0.51
N VAL A 81 -1.76 14.59 0.21
CA VAL A 81 -1.13 13.36 -0.26
C VAL A 81 -2.08 12.18 -0.12
N ILE A 82 -2.13 11.31 -1.13
CA ILE A 82 -2.78 10.01 -1.03
C ILE A 82 -1.77 8.90 -1.30
N GLU A 83 -1.71 7.91 -0.42
CA GLU A 83 -0.94 6.68 -0.62
C GLU A 83 -1.88 5.55 -1.08
N LEU A 84 -1.54 4.90 -2.19
CA LEU A 84 -2.23 3.74 -2.73
C LEU A 84 -1.50 2.46 -2.31
N GLY A 85 -2.22 1.46 -1.82
CA GLY A 85 -1.64 0.17 -1.43
C GLY A 85 -0.62 0.30 -0.31
N ALA A 86 -0.99 1.01 0.76
CA ALA A 86 -0.08 1.40 1.82
C ALA A 86 0.49 0.22 2.64
N GLY A 87 -0.20 -0.93 2.71
CA GLY A 87 0.20 -2.13 3.45
C GLY A 87 0.40 -1.88 4.95
N THR A 88 1.63 -1.54 5.35
CA THR A 88 1.98 -1.14 6.71
C THR A 88 1.76 0.35 6.98
N GLY A 89 1.72 1.17 5.93
CA GLY A 89 1.61 2.63 5.98
C GLY A 89 2.94 3.36 6.18
N VAL A 90 4.09 2.69 6.10
CA VAL A 90 5.40 3.27 6.44
C VAL A 90 5.72 4.56 5.66
N VAL A 91 5.39 4.64 4.37
CA VAL A 91 5.71 5.82 3.56
C VAL A 91 4.78 6.98 3.91
N GLY A 92 3.47 6.76 3.95
CA GLY A 92 2.51 7.80 4.33
C GLY A 92 2.65 8.27 5.78
N ILE A 93 3.08 7.39 6.70
CA ILE A 93 3.44 7.78 8.07
C ILE A 93 4.65 8.74 8.06
N LEU A 94 5.72 8.41 7.32
CA LEU A 94 6.87 9.33 7.17
C LEU A 94 6.41 10.68 6.62
N VAL A 95 5.64 10.66 5.53
CA VAL A 95 5.14 11.88 4.87
C VAL A 95 4.27 12.73 5.80
N SER A 96 3.46 12.09 6.64
CA SER A 96 2.66 12.80 7.65
C SER A 96 3.55 13.43 8.74
N LEU A 97 4.59 12.73 9.20
CA LEU A 97 5.54 13.23 10.21
C LEU A 97 6.40 14.41 9.74
N ILE A 98 6.47 14.65 8.42
CA ILE A 98 7.15 15.77 7.79
C ILE A 98 6.19 16.82 7.22
N GLY A 99 4.92 16.83 7.68
CA GLY A 99 3.98 17.93 7.44
C GLY A 99 2.90 17.68 6.39
N GLY A 100 2.88 16.49 5.77
CA GLY A 100 1.86 16.12 4.78
C GLY A 100 0.46 15.91 5.37
N GLN A 101 -0.56 16.35 4.65
CA GLN A 101 -1.96 16.01 4.90
C GLN A 101 -2.28 14.71 4.16
N VAL A 102 -2.03 13.58 4.83
CA VAL A 102 -2.01 12.26 4.21
C VAL A 102 -3.34 11.52 4.35
N THR A 103 -3.79 10.91 3.26
CA THR A 103 -4.79 9.85 3.23
C THR A 103 -4.10 8.53 2.87
N LEU A 104 -4.01 7.61 3.82
CA LEU A 104 -3.49 6.25 3.65
C LEU A 104 -4.61 5.34 3.13
N THR A 105 -4.38 4.65 2.02
CA THR A 105 -5.39 3.75 1.45
C THR A 105 -4.87 2.37 1.12
N ASP A 106 -5.74 1.38 1.32
CA ASP A 106 -5.54 -0.01 0.95
C ASP A 106 -6.89 -0.75 0.90
N LEU A 107 -6.87 -2.05 0.66
CA LEU A 107 -8.02 -2.92 0.82
C LEU A 107 -8.44 -3.02 2.29
N PRO A 108 -9.74 -3.28 2.58
CA PRO A 108 -10.27 -3.27 3.95
C PRO A 108 -9.51 -4.11 4.99
N HIS A 109 -8.90 -5.23 4.55
CA HIS A 109 -8.19 -6.14 5.46
C HIS A 109 -6.84 -5.59 5.96
N ALA A 110 -6.22 -4.63 5.26
CA ALA A 110 -4.96 -4.02 5.67
C ALA A 110 -5.15 -2.81 6.60
N LEU A 111 -6.33 -2.16 6.57
CA LEU A 111 -6.60 -0.94 7.33
C LEU A 111 -6.33 -1.05 8.86
N PRO A 112 -6.67 -2.15 9.55
CA PRO A 112 -6.38 -2.27 10.98
C PRO A 112 -4.88 -2.20 11.30
N GLN A 113 -4.02 -2.75 10.43
CA GLN A 113 -2.57 -2.66 10.59
C GLN A 113 -2.08 -1.21 10.38
N ILE A 114 -2.57 -0.56 9.33
CA ILE A 114 -2.24 0.84 9.03
C ILE A 114 -2.63 1.73 10.22
N GLN A 115 -3.85 1.59 10.74
CA GLN A 115 -4.35 2.37 11.89
C GLN A 115 -3.50 2.16 13.14
N LYS A 116 -3.07 0.92 13.40
CA LYS A 116 -2.18 0.61 14.51
C LYS A 116 -0.83 1.30 14.35
N ASN A 117 -0.23 1.25 13.15
CA ASN A 117 1.05 1.90 12.87
C ASN A 117 0.93 3.43 12.92
N VAL A 118 -0.15 4.01 12.41
CA VAL A 118 -0.43 5.45 12.56
C VAL A 118 -0.48 5.84 14.04
N SER A 119 -1.24 5.09 14.85
CA SER A 119 -1.40 5.37 16.29
C SER A 119 -0.10 5.24 17.08
N ALA A 120 0.80 4.35 16.64
CA ALA A 120 2.11 4.16 17.28
C ALA A 120 3.11 5.28 16.96
N ASN A 121 2.95 5.97 15.83
CA ASN A 121 3.94 6.93 15.33
C ASN A 121 3.47 8.39 15.41
N ILE A 122 2.17 8.65 15.37
CA ILE A 122 1.62 9.99 15.21
C ILE A 122 0.70 10.30 16.38
N SER A 123 1.10 11.28 17.21
CA SER A 123 0.33 11.80 18.34
C SER A 123 -0.15 13.25 18.13
N SER A 124 -0.03 13.77 16.90
CA SER A 124 -0.36 15.16 16.56
C SER A 124 -1.87 15.39 16.44
N SER A 125 -2.28 16.65 16.41
CA SER A 125 -3.67 17.06 16.16
C SER A 125 -4.15 16.78 14.73
N HIS A 126 -3.23 16.43 13.82
CA HIS A 126 -3.51 16.17 12.41
C HIS A 126 -3.13 14.74 12.07
N LEU A 127 -3.95 13.80 12.55
CA LEU A 127 -3.83 12.40 12.19
C LEU A 127 -4.15 12.22 10.69
N PRO A 128 -3.41 11.35 9.98
CA PRO A 128 -3.75 11.01 8.62
C PRO A 128 -5.07 10.22 8.58
N ASP A 129 -5.83 10.39 7.50
CA ASP A 129 -7.02 9.58 7.25
C ASP A 129 -6.60 8.17 6.81
N VAL A 130 -7.27 7.14 7.32
CA VAL A 130 -7.05 5.74 6.89
C VAL A 130 -8.35 5.20 6.30
N CYS A 131 -8.38 4.99 4.98
CA CYS A 131 -9.59 4.72 4.22
C CYS A 131 -9.44 3.51 3.28
N ALA A 132 -10.53 2.79 3.04
CA ALA A 132 -10.55 1.75 2.02
C ALA A 132 -10.53 2.38 0.61
N LEU A 133 -9.67 1.86 -0.27
CA LEU A 133 -9.70 2.18 -1.70
C LEU A 133 -9.30 0.93 -2.50
N SER A 134 -10.30 0.28 -3.11
CA SER A 134 -10.07 -0.74 -4.13
C SER A 134 -9.90 -0.07 -5.50
N TRP A 135 -8.75 -0.28 -6.14
CA TRP A 135 -8.41 0.36 -7.42
C TRP A 135 -9.45 0.05 -8.50
N GLY A 136 -9.83 1.07 -9.26
CA GLY A 136 -10.83 0.98 -10.33
C GLY A 136 -12.29 1.01 -9.84
N PHE A 137 -12.53 0.84 -8.54
CA PHE A 137 -13.88 0.78 -7.97
C PHE A 137 -14.23 1.94 -7.05
N ASP A 138 -13.30 2.38 -6.19
CA ASP A 138 -13.60 3.33 -5.11
C ASP A 138 -13.07 4.74 -5.34
N GLN A 139 -12.30 4.99 -6.41
CA GLN A 139 -11.61 6.27 -6.66
C GLN A 139 -12.56 7.48 -6.67
N GLU A 140 -13.81 7.31 -7.13
CA GLU A 140 -14.80 8.40 -7.23
C GLU A 140 -15.18 9.02 -5.88
N ARG A 141 -14.94 8.32 -4.76
CA ARG A 141 -15.16 8.84 -3.40
C ARG A 141 -14.07 9.82 -2.96
N PHE A 142 -12.95 9.86 -3.67
CA PHE A 142 -11.78 10.67 -3.34
C PHE A 142 -11.69 11.88 -4.27
N PRO A 143 -11.25 13.03 -3.74
CA PRO A 143 -11.11 14.26 -4.53
C PRO A 143 -9.93 14.17 -5.51
N GLN A 144 -9.94 15.00 -6.54
CA GLN A 144 -8.92 15.02 -7.60
C GLN A 144 -7.86 16.13 -7.38
N ASN A 145 -7.71 16.60 -6.13
CA ASN A 145 -6.89 17.76 -5.79
C ASN A 145 -5.68 17.41 -4.92
N TYR A 146 -5.11 16.23 -5.13
CA TYR A 146 -3.89 15.81 -4.45
C TYR A 146 -2.67 16.50 -5.06
N ASP A 147 -1.79 17.05 -4.23
CA ASP A 147 -0.48 17.50 -4.66
C ASP A 147 0.40 16.30 -5.00
N PHE A 148 0.31 15.23 -4.20
CA PHE A 148 1.05 13.99 -4.40
C PHE A 148 0.18 12.74 -4.36
N ILE A 149 0.49 11.79 -5.23
CA ILE A 149 0.04 10.40 -5.14
C ILE A 149 1.29 9.54 -4.93
N ILE A 150 1.27 8.63 -3.97
CA ILE A 150 2.42 7.78 -3.66
C ILE A 150 2.01 6.30 -3.71
N GLY A 151 2.90 5.45 -4.21
CA GLY A 151 2.73 4.00 -4.14
C GLY A 151 4.08 3.28 -4.13
N ALA A 152 4.24 2.28 -3.26
CA ALA A 152 5.47 1.51 -3.14
C ALA A 152 5.19 0.00 -3.23
N ASP A 153 5.87 -0.67 -4.17
CA ASP A 153 5.71 -2.10 -4.53
C ASP A 153 4.26 -2.52 -4.88
N ILE A 154 3.47 -1.60 -5.43
CA ILE A 154 2.06 -1.83 -5.79
C ILE A 154 1.85 -2.42 -7.19
N VAL A 155 2.93 -2.58 -7.96
CA VAL A 155 2.92 -3.10 -9.33
C VAL A 155 3.42 -4.55 -9.30
N TYR A 156 2.51 -5.49 -9.05
CA TYR A 156 2.87 -6.93 -8.97
C TYR A 156 1.80 -7.89 -9.51
N LEU A 157 0.55 -7.45 -9.69
CA LEU A 157 -0.55 -8.23 -10.29
C LEU A 157 -0.96 -7.61 -11.63
N LYS A 158 -0.70 -8.32 -12.74
CA LYS A 158 -0.96 -7.79 -14.09
C LYS A 158 -2.44 -7.46 -14.31
N GLU A 159 -3.32 -8.24 -13.70
CA GLU A 159 -4.77 -8.09 -13.78
C GLU A 159 -5.25 -6.76 -13.18
N THR A 160 -4.49 -6.16 -12.26
CA THR A 160 -4.85 -4.90 -11.61
C THR A 160 -4.28 -3.67 -12.32
N TYR A 161 -3.45 -3.82 -13.35
CA TYR A 161 -2.83 -2.68 -14.04
C TYR A 161 -3.85 -1.71 -14.64
N PRO A 162 -4.90 -2.14 -15.38
CA PRO A 162 -5.91 -1.22 -15.89
C PRO A 162 -6.65 -0.48 -14.77
N LEU A 163 -6.91 -1.17 -13.65
CA LEU A 163 -7.60 -0.61 -12.49
C LEU A 163 -6.74 0.43 -11.75
N LEU A 164 -5.45 0.17 -11.63
CA LEU A 164 -4.49 1.13 -11.07
C LEU A 164 -4.37 2.35 -11.97
N ILE A 165 -4.23 2.18 -13.29
CA ILE A 165 -4.19 3.30 -14.25
C ILE A 165 -5.45 4.16 -14.13
N GLN A 166 -6.65 3.54 -14.13
CA GLN A 166 -7.92 4.27 -13.95
C GLN A 166 -7.94 5.06 -12.64
N THR A 167 -7.43 4.47 -11.55
CA THR A 167 -7.34 5.13 -10.24
C THR A 167 -6.40 6.33 -10.29
N LEU A 168 -5.20 6.17 -10.85
CA LEU A 168 -4.23 7.25 -11.01
C LEU A 168 -4.79 8.38 -11.88
N GLN A 169 -5.50 8.07 -12.97
CA GLN A 169 -6.11 9.07 -13.85
C GLN A 169 -7.19 9.88 -13.16
N HIS A 170 -8.01 9.25 -12.30
CA HIS A 170 -9.01 9.97 -11.51
C HIS A 170 -8.37 10.88 -10.48
N LEU A 171 -7.35 10.41 -9.77
CA LEU A 171 -6.73 11.14 -8.66
C LEU A 171 -5.76 12.24 -9.13
N CYS A 172 -5.17 12.10 -10.32
CA CYS A 172 -4.18 13.03 -10.88
C CYS A 172 -4.86 14.30 -11.44
N GLY A 173 -4.57 15.44 -10.83
CA GLY A 173 -4.84 16.76 -11.38
C GLY A 173 -3.67 17.34 -12.18
N SER A 174 -3.83 18.54 -12.72
CA SER A 174 -2.83 19.21 -13.57
C SER A 174 -1.49 19.53 -12.90
N HIS A 175 -1.46 19.55 -11.57
CA HIS A 175 -0.25 19.84 -10.77
C HIS A 175 0.17 18.66 -9.89
N THR A 176 -0.51 17.52 -9.99
CA THR A 176 -0.23 16.35 -9.17
C THR A 176 1.08 15.71 -9.62
N VAL A 177 1.94 15.39 -8.65
CA VAL A 177 3.13 14.57 -8.84
C VAL A 177 2.88 13.19 -8.25
N ILE A 178 3.07 12.16 -9.06
CA ILE A 178 2.94 10.78 -8.63
C ILE A 178 4.35 10.20 -8.42
N LEU A 179 4.60 9.56 -7.28
CA LEU A 179 5.84 8.83 -7.00
C LEU A 179 5.52 7.34 -6.86
N LEU A 180 6.07 6.55 -7.78
CA LEU A 180 5.94 5.10 -7.76
C LEU A 180 7.32 4.46 -7.55
N SER A 181 7.47 3.71 -6.46
CA SER A 181 8.66 2.91 -6.21
C SER A 181 8.32 1.44 -6.42
N SER A 182 9.14 0.70 -7.15
CA SER A 182 8.88 -0.72 -7.45
C SER A 182 10.18 -1.49 -7.55
N LYS A 183 10.19 -2.70 -6.99
CA LYS A 183 11.21 -3.68 -7.36
C LYS A 183 10.88 -4.23 -8.73
N MET A 184 11.87 -4.29 -9.61
CA MET A 184 11.67 -4.69 -10.99
C MET A 184 11.70 -6.22 -11.07
N ARG A 185 10.56 -6.82 -11.46
CA ARG A 185 10.35 -8.27 -11.51
C ARG A 185 9.71 -8.64 -12.85
N GLN A 186 10.42 -9.40 -13.67
CA GLN A 186 9.98 -9.77 -15.02
C GLN A 186 8.71 -10.62 -14.99
N GLU A 187 8.62 -11.54 -14.03
CA GLU A 187 7.47 -12.43 -13.81
C GLU A 187 6.17 -11.66 -13.52
N HIS A 188 6.28 -10.47 -12.91
CA HIS A 188 5.15 -9.58 -12.67
C HIS A 188 4.95 -8.58 -13.80
N GLY A 189 5.86 -8.49 -14.78
CA GLY A 189 5.77 -7.53 -15.88
C GLY A 189 5.85 -6.08 -15.39
N THR A 190 6.68 -5.82 -14.37
CA THR A 190 6.88 -4.45 -13.88
C THR A 190 7.52 -3.57 -14.95
N VAL A 191 8.43 -4.12 -15.74
CA VAL A 191 9.04 -3.43 -16.89
C VAL A 191 7.95 -3.03 -17.89
N ASP A 192 7.11 -3.99 -18.31
CA ASP A 192 5.96 -3.73 -19.20
C ASP A 192 5.05 -2.62 -18.64
N PHE A 193 4.79 -2.61 -17.32
CA PHE A 193 3.97 -1.56 -16.70
C PHE A 193 4.61 -0.18 -16.83
N PHE A 194 5.87 -0.02 -16.43
CA PHE A 194 6.52 1.28 -16.36
C PHE A 194 7.00 1.80 -17.73
N GLU A 195 7.39 0.91 -18.65
CA GLU A 195 7.98 1.28 -19.93
C GLU A 195 6.96 1.29 -21.08
N ASP A 196 5.91 0.46 -21.01
CA ASP A 196 4.92 0.35 -22.10
C ASP A 196 3.52 0.86 -21.71
N ILE A 197 2.98 0.46 -20.55
CA ILE A 197 1.58 0.74 -20.18
C ILE A 197 1.43 2.17 -19.65
N LEU A 198 2.18 2.50 -18.59
CA LEU A 198 2.08 3.79 -17.91
C LEU A 198 2.35 4.99 -18.83
N PRO A 199 3.34 4.95 -19.75
CA PRO A 199 3.62 6.06 -20.66
C PRO A 199 2.52 6.34 -21.70
N GLN A 200 1.56 5.43 -21.90
CA GLN A 200 0.41 5.69 -22.77
C GLN A 200 -0.57 6.72 -22.16
N TYR A 201 -0.50 6.92 -20.84
CA TYR A 201 -1.46 7.73 -20.09
C TYR A 201 -0.82 8.91 -19.35
N PHE A 202 0.49 8.84 -19.09
CA PHE A 202 1.22 9.83 -18.30
C PHE A 202 2.63 10.06 -18.86
N THR A 203 3.24 11.17 -18.46
CA THR A 203 4.70 11.32 -18.56
C THR A 203 5.34 10.62 -17.36
N ALA A 204 6.18 9.62 -17.61
CA ALA A 204 6.90 8.89 -16.59
C ALA A 204 8.42 9.08 -16.75
N GLU A 205 9.09 9.49 -15.67
CA GLU A 205 10.53 9.71 -15.61
C GLU A 205 11.14 8.82 -14.52
N LEU A 206 12.14 8.01 -14.88
CA LEU A 206 12.96 7.28 -13.90
C LEU A 206 13.86 8.27 -13.17
N VAL A 207 13.59 8.53 -11.89
CA VAL A 207 14.31 9.54 -11.10
C VAL A 207 15.35 8.96 -10.16
N LYS A 208 15.28 7.66 -9.84
CA LYS A 208 16.30 6.95 -9.08
C LYS A 208 16.24 5.44 -9.35
N ARG A 209 17.41 4.80 -9.36
CA ARG A 209 17.58 3.34 -9.48
C ARG A 209 18.55 2.84 -8.41
N ASN A 210 18.20 1.75 -7.75
CA ASN A 210 19.11 0.90 -6.99
C ASN A 210 19.47 -0.30 -7.87
N GLU A 211 20.72 -0.41 -8.32
CA GLU A 211 21.15 -1.53 -9.17
C GLU A 211 21.28 -2.84 -8.38
N ASP A 212 21.63 -2.77 -7.09
CA ASP A 212 21.88 -3.97 -6.26
C ASP A 212 20.58 -4.70 -5.91
N GLU A 213 19.52 -3.94 -5.62
CA GLU A 213 18.20 -4.48 -5.25
C GLU A 213 17.20 -4.50 -6.41
N ASP A 214 17.60 -3.93 -7.55
CA ASP A 214 16.79 -3.69 -8.75
C ASP A 214 15.47 -2.96 -8.44
N ILE A 215 15.58 -1.85 -7.69
CA ILE A 215 14.44 -1.02 -7.29
C ILE A 215 14.51 0.32 -8.00
N ASN A 216 13.42 0.70 -8.65
CA ASN A 216 13.29 1.96 -9.38
C ASN A 216 12.27 2.87 -8.71
N ILE A 217 12.52 4.18 -8.77
CA ILE A 217 11.54 5.22 -8.45
C ILE A 217 11.23 6.00 -9.72
N TYR A 218 9.95 6.03 -10.07
CA TYR A 218 9.41 6.81 -11.17
C TYR A 218 8.67 8.01 -10.63
N LYS A 219 8.97 9.19 -11.18
CA LYS A 219 8.15 10.39 -11.06
C LYS A 219 7.22 10.45 -12.26
N VAL A 220 5.93 10.60 -11.99
CA VAL A 220 4.90 10.53 -13.03
C VAL A 220 4.02 11.78 -12.93
N THR A 221 3.68 12.37 -14.06
CA THR A 221 2.79 13.54 -14.15
C THR A 221 1.77 13.36 -15.26
N CYS A 222 0.59 13.95 -15.08
CA CYS A 222 -0.39 14.08 -16.17
C CYS A 222 0.26 14.78 -17.39
N PHE A 223 -0.19 14.45 -18.61
CA PHE A 223 0.31 15.11 -19.82
C PHE A 223 0.08 16.62 -19.73
N GLN A 224 1.11 17.40 -20.05
CA GLN A 224 0.97 18.84 -20.19
C GLN A 224 0.25 19.12 -21.52
N ASN A 225 -0.99 19.64 -21.44
CA ASN A 225 -1.71 20.17 -22.61
C ASN A 225 -1.04 21.44 -23.15
#